data_AF-F7V716-F1
#
_entry.id   AF-F7V716-F1
#
_cell.length_a   1.000
_cell.length_b   1.000
_cell.length_c   1.000
_cell.angle_alpha   90.00
_cell.angle_beta   90.00
_cell.angle_gamma   90.00
#
_symmetry.space_group_name_H-M   'P 1'
#
loop_
_entity.id
_entity.type
_entity.pdbx_description
1 polymer ?
#
loop_
_entity_poly.entity_id
_entity_poly.type
_entity_poly.pdbx_seq_one_letter_code
_entity_poly.pdbx_strand_id
1 'polypeptide(L)'
;MNASFHNATFSDRIWQNHTLLKADFAKQLEIGLIQGKHPTVLARDLRKTWDVSQYQALRLMRTELARVQIDAQMQSYDNAGVTEYTYITCGFGDACPVCRALDGQHFKMADMLPGENAPPMHPNCHCSTSAYMDCSSVEWLKDNEIKSSGGVYGAYNDKNDPDYRKREKIGRDLYTEITNRKKSFEIRAVSKNSGLSIDEVSRIYDHMFVRKHLLSNGTKVSKFDPDYYMAHSWIRVREGKNIQAHDLTMLYHELEEGKIMGESLEVKYEMAHNKAQKKFNYAKELQEYLKTHDA
;
A
#
# COMPACT_ATOMS: atom_id res chain seq x y z
N MET A 1 -11.82 31.64 48.70
CA MET A 1 -12.15 30.27 49.13
C MET A 1 -10.86 29.45 49.16
N ASN A 2 -10.20 29.34 50.31
CA ASN A 2 -8.93 28.60 50.49
C ASN A 2 -9.06 27.52 51.58
N ALA A 3 -10.22 26.86 51.66
CA ALA A 3 -10.37 25.75 52.59
C ALA A 3 -9.57 24.54 52.06
N SER A 4 -8.61 24.05 52.85
CA SER A 4 -7.93 22.79 52.57
C SER A 4 -8.82 21.62 52.97
N PHE A 5 -8.86 20.57 52.15
CA PHE A 5 -9.57 19.33 52.45
C PHE A 5 -8.55 18.21 52.34
N HIS A 6 -8.32 17.47 53.44
CA HIS A 6 -7.25 16.47 53.56
C HIS A 6 -5.88 16.96 53.06
N ASN A 7 -5.43 18.11 53.57
CA ASN A 7 -4.09 18.68 53.32
C ASN A 7 -3.80 19.10 51.86
N ALA A 8 -4.82 19.18 51.00
CA ALA A 8 -4.72 19.75 49.65
C ALA A 8 -5.75 20.88 49.48
N THR A 9 -5.34 21.98 48.82
CA THR A 9 -6.29 23.05 48.48
C THR A 9 -7.14 22.65 47.27
N PHE A 10 -8.22 23.40 46.99
CA PHE A 10 -9.01 23.20 45.77
C PHE A 10 -8.12 23.36 44.51
N SER A 11 -7.27 24.38 44.48
CA SER A 11 -6.35 24.63 43.37
C SER A 11 -5.40 23.46 43.13
N ASP A 12 -4.81 22.90 44.19
CA ASP A 12 -3.87 21.77 44.07
C ASP A 12 -4.53 20.54 43.44
N ARG A 13 -5.79 20.26 43.82
CA ARG A 13 -6.56 19.13 43.26
C ARG A 13 -6.90 19.33 41.79
N ILE A 14 -7.24 20.55 41.37
CA ILE A 14 -7.47 20.86 39.94
C ILE A 14 -6.19 20.64 39.12
N TRP A 15 -5.05 21.10 39.63
CA TRP A 15 -3.76 20.90 38.95
C TRP A 15 -3.31 19.43 38.90
N GLN A 16 -3.53 18.66 39.97
CA GLN A 16 -3.29 17.22 39.97
C GLN A 16 -4.16 16.51 38.95
N ASN A 17 -5.47 16.77 38.94
CA ASN A 17 -6.40 16.16 37.97
C ASN A 17 -6.05 16.53 36.53
N HIS A 18 -5.68 17.79 36.29
CA HIS A 18 -5.23 18.25 34.98
C HIS A 18 -3.93 17.55 34.53
N THR A 19 -3.01 17.29 35.47
CA THR A 19 -1.76 16.57 35.19
C THR A 19 -2.02 15.11 34.82
N LEU A 20 -2.91 14.44 35.56
CA LEU A 20 -3.34 13.08 35.25
C LEU A 20 -4.06 13.00 33.90
N LEU A 21 -4.90 13.98 33.57
CA LEU A 21 -5.58 14.05 32.27
C LEU A 21 -4.58 14.20 31.13
N LYS A 22 -3.60 15.10 31.27
CA LYS A 22 -2.53 15.27 30.28
C LYS A 22 -1.75 13.97 30.05
N ALA A 23 -1.43 13.24 31.11
CA ALA A 23 -0.70 11.98 31.02
C ALA A 23 -1.49 10.88 30.30
N ASP A 24 -2.78 10.71 30.63
CA ASP A 24 -3.66 9.76 29.94
C ASP A 24 -3.82 10.14 28.47
N PHE A 25 -3.97 11.44 28.20
CA PHE A 25 -4.13 11.95 26.85
C PHE A 25 -2.87 11.75 25.98
N ALA A 26 -1.69 12.05 26.51
CA ALA A 26 -0.41 11.79 25.85
C ALA A 26 -0.25 10.31 25.48
N LYS A 27 -0.58 9.41 26.42
CA LYS A 27 -0.58 7.97 26.19
C LYS A 27 -1.51 7.56 25.04
N GLN A 28 -2.73 8.12 24.99
CA GLN A 28 -3.67 7.82 23.91
C GLN A 28 -3.16 8.35 22.55
N LEU A 29 -2.54 9.53 22.52
CA LEU A 29 -1.94 10.08 21.31
C LEU A 29 -0.78 9.22 20.80
N GLU A 30 0.11 8.76 21.68
CA GLU A 30 1.21 7.85 21.33
C GLU A 30 0.69 6.55 20.71
N ILE A 31 -0.31 5.93 21.34
CA ILE A 31 -0.98 4.73 20.83
C ILE A 31 -1.61 5.02 19.46
N GLY A 32 -2.28 6.16 19.32
CA GLY A 32 -2.91 6.60 18.07
C GLY A 32 -1.91 6.72 16.92
N LEU A 33 -0.79 7.40 17.18
CA LEU A 33 0.23 7.69 16.19
C LEU A 33 1.02 6.44 15.81
N ILE A 34 1.48 5.66 16.79
CA ILE A 34 2.32 4.46 16.56
C ILE A 34 1.51 3.33 15.91
N GLN A 35 0.29 3.10 16.39
CA GLN A 35 -0.53 1.97 15.95
C GLN A 35 -1.51 2.33 14.82
N GLY A 36 -1.56 3.60 14.39
CA GLY A 36 -2.50 4.08 13.39
C GLY A 36 -3.97 3.96 13.81
N LYS A 37 -4.27 4.05 15.12
CA LYS A 37 -5.63 3.88 15.64
C LYS A 37 -6.47 5.14 15.40
N HIS A 38 -7.70 4.92 14.94
CA HIS A 38 -8.65 6.01 14.70
C HIS A 38 -9.08 6.73 16.00
N PRO A 39 -9.21 8.07 16.03
CA PRO A 39 -9.54 8.83 17.25
C PRO A 39 -10.84 8.40 17.96
N THR A 40 -11.81 7.84 17.24
CA THR A 40 -13.02 7.26 17.86
C THR A 40 -12.72 6.09 18.81
N VAL A 41 -11.70 5.29 18.49
CA VAL A 41 -11.27 4.17 19.35
C VAL A 41 -10.58 4.71 20.60
N LEU A 42 -9.65 5.67 20.42
CA LEU A 42 -8.90 6.29 21.52
C LEU A 42 -9.81 7.05 22.49
N ALA A 43 -10.79 7.79 21.95
CA ALA A 43 -11.76 8.52 22.75
C ALA A 43 -12.63 7.61 23.64
N ARG A 44 -12.81 6.33 23.28
CA ARG A 44 -13.57 5.38 24.10
C ARG A 44 -12.90 5.14 25.45
N ASP A 45 -11.57 5.12 25.49
CA ASP A 45 -10.84 4.85 26.74
C ASP A 45 -10.79 6.10 27.63
N LEU A 46 -10.62 7.29 27.04
CA LEU A 46 -10.77 8.56 27.79
C LEU A 46 -12.13 8.69 28.46
N ARG A 47 -13.21 8.30 27.76
CA ARG A 47 -14.56 8.32 28.34
C ARG A 47 -14.70 7.40 29.55
N LYS A 48 -14.09 6.21 29.51
CA LYS A 48 -14.15 5.25 30.62
C LYS A 48 -13.38 5.76 31.83
N THR A 49 -12.21 6.36 31.61
CA THR A 49 -11.36 6.85 32.70
C THR A 49 -11.93 8.10 33.35
N TRP A 50 -12.48 9.03 32.56
CA TRP A 50 -12.84 10.38 33.02
C TRP A 50 -14.36 10.65 33.10
N ASP A 51 -15.18 9.67 32.74
CA ASP A 51 -16.65 9.77 32.71
C ASP A 51 -17.19 11.01 31.98
N VAL A 52 -16.58 11.30 30.82
CA VAL A 52 -16.95 12.44 29.97
C VAL A 52 -17.89 12.04 28.84
N SER A 53 -18.63 13.03 28.32
CA SER A 53 -19.50 12.80 27.16
C SER A 53 -18.71 12.34 25.94
N GLN A 54 -19.36 11.56 25.07
CA GLN A 54 -18.75 11.09 23.83
C GLN A 54 -18.23 12.23 22.96
N TYR A 55 -19.02 13.28 22.85
CA TYR A 55 -18.68 14.44 22.03
C TYR A 55 -17.45 15.17 22.54
N GLN A 56 -17.33 15.37 23.86
CA GLN A 56 -16.16 16.04 24.46
C GLN A 56 -14.88 15.23 24.24
N ALA A 57 -14.89 13.93 24.54
CA ALA A 57 -13.71 13.07 24.35
C ALA A 57 -13.30 12.99 22.87
N LEU A 58 -14.27 12.84 21.97
CA LEU A 58 -13.98 12.71 20.53
C LEU A 58 -13.43 14.01 19.93
N ARG A 59 -14.03 15.15 20.27
CA ARG A 59 -13.56 16.47 19.84
C ARG A 59 -12.12 16.71 20.30
N LEU A 60 -11.83 16.42 21.57
CA LEU A 60 -10.49 16.58 22.13
C LEU A 60 -9.47 15.68 21.42
N MET A 61 -9.77 14.38 21.29
CA MET A 61 -8.90 13.43 20.60
C MET A 61 -8.66 13.78 19.13
N ARG A 62 -9.69 14.19 18.40
CA ARG A 62 -9.55 14.55 16.98
C ARG A 62 -8.65 15.76 16.81
N THR A 63 -8.89 16.82 17.57
CA THR A 63 -8.12 18.06 17.45
C THR A 63 -6.66 17.84 17.81
N GLU A 64 -6.38 17.16 18.91
CA GLU A 64 -4.99 16.97 19.34
C GLU A 64 -4.25 15.93 18.50
N LEU A 65 -4.92 14.86 18.04
CA LEU A 65 -4.29 13.92 17.14
C LEU A 65 -3.94 14.61 15.82
N ALA A 66 -4.84 15.43 15.27
CA ALA A 66 -4.55 16.24 14.09
C ALA A 66 -3.37 17.19 14.35
N ARG A 67 -3.32 17.88 15.49
CA ARG A 67 -2.20 18.75 15.88
C ARG A 67 -0.86 18.00 15.89
N VAL A 68 -0.80 16.86 16.59
CA VAL A 68 0.42 16.04 16.67
C VAL A 68 0.83 15.47 15.31
N GLN A 69 -0.14 15.09 14.47
CA GLN A 69 0.14 14.64 13.10
C GLN A 69 0.76 15.75 12.25
N ILE A 70 0.26 16.98 12.38
CA ILE A 70 0.81 18.13 11.67
C ILE A 70 2.20 18.49 12.20
N ASP A 71 2.43 18.43 13.52
CA ASP A 71 3.75 18.64 14.10
C ASP A 71 4.76 17.58 13.59
N ALA A 72 4.35 16.31 13.51
CA ALA A 72 5.18 15.23 12.96
C ALA A 72 5.45 15.44 11.45
N GLN A 73 4.44 15.90 10.71
CA GLN A 73 4.58 16.23 9.29
C GLN A 73 5.55 17.40 9.08
N MET A 74 5.50 18.42 9.94
CA MET A 74 6.43 19.55 9.93
C MET A 74 7.87 19.09 10.12
N GLN A 75 8.12 18.21 11.10
CA GLN A 75 9.45 17.62 11.29
C GLN A 75 9.89 16.80 10.07
N SER A 76 8.97 16.09 9.44
CA SER A 76 9.26 15.36 8.20
C SER A 76 9.64 16.30 7.06
N TYR A 77 8.99 17.45 6.94
CA TYR A 77 9.30 18.47 5.92
C TYR A 77 10.66 19.12 6.17
N ASP A 78 10.98 19.45 7.41
CA ASP A 78 12.28 20.00 7.80
C ASP A 78 13.41 19.02 7.49
N ASN A 79 13.26 17.74 7.87
CA ASN A 79 14.20 16.68 7.56
C ASN A 79 14.40 16.45 6.05
N ALA A 80 13.37 16.72 5.25
CA ALA A 80 13.39 16.58 3.79
C ALA A 80 13.90 17.85 3.06
N GLY A 81 14.15 18.95 3.79
CA GLY A 81 14.56 20.23 3.18
C GLY A 81 13.45 20.93 2.39
N VAL A 82 12.18 20.67 2.72
CA VAL A 82 11.03 21.34 2.10
C VAL A 82 10.92 22.76 2.64
N THR A 83 10.86 23.76 1.74
CA THR A 83 10.80 25.18 2.13
C THR A 83 9.38 25.73 2.24
N GLU A 84 8.45 25.15 1.48
CA GLU A 84 7.07 25.61 1.35
C GLU A 84 6.10 24.43 1.42
N TYR A 85 4.90 24.68 1.92
CA TYR A 85 3.83 23.70 2.00
C TYR A 85 2.53 24.26 1.43
N THR A 86 1.66 23.37 0.98
CA THR A 86 0.31 23.68 0.52
C THR A 86 -0.69 23.26 1.58
N TYR A 87 -1.63 24.14 1.92
CA TYR A 87 -2.77 23.80 2.78
C TYR A 87 -3.81 23.01 1.98
N ILE A 88 -4.22 21.85 2.49
CA ILE A 88 -5.17 20.95 1.82
C ILE A 88 -6.39 20.79 2.71
N THR A 89 -7.54 21.23 2.21
CA THR A 89 -8.80 21.00 2.90
C THR A 89 -9.23 19.54 2.83
N CYS A 90 -10.03 19.13 3.80
CA CYS A 90 -10.72 17.85 3.71
C CYS A 90 -11.67 17.84 2.50
N GLY A 91 -11.56 16.80 1.67
CA GLY A 91 -12.37 16.67 0.45
C GLY A 91 -13.86 16.42 0.73
N PHE A 92 -14.69 16.59 -0.32
CA PHE A 92 -16.15 16.32 -0.33
C PHE A 92 -17.03 17.27 0.51
N GLY A 93 -16.91 18.59 0.32
CA GLY A 93 -17.92 19.56 0.77
C GLY A 93 -18.00 19.82 2.29
N ASP A 94 -17.36 18.99 3.11
CA ASP A 94 -17.29 19.07 4.57
C ASP A 94 -16.31 20.14 5.08
N ALA A 95 -15.51 20.74 4.19
CA ALA A 95 -14.61 21.83 4.55
C ALA A 95 -15.40 23.06 4.99
N CYS A 96 -15.12 23.58 6.19
CA CYS A 96 -15.72 24.81 6.68
C CYS A 96 -15.26 26.03 5.85
N PRO A 97 -15.98 27.17 5.90
CA PRO A 97 -15.61 28.37 5.15
C PRO A 97 -14.19 28.89 5.45
N VAL A 98 -13.73 28.74 6.71
CA VAL A 98 -12.39 29.17 7.14
C VAL A 98 -11.31 28.34 6.45
N CYS A 99 -11.41 27.01 6.50
CA CYS A 99 -10.44 26.12 5.87
C CYS A 99 -10.50 26.23 4.34
N ARG A 100 -11.69 26.39 3.76
CA ARG A 100 -11.87 26.55 2.31
C ARG A 100 -11.19 27.79 1.75
N ALA A 101 -11.14 28.88 2.53
CA ALA A 101 -10.43 30.07 2.12
C ALA A 101 -8.92 29.82 1.98
N LEU A 102 -8.35 28.88 2.75
CA LEU A 102 -6.94 28.53 2.75
C LEU A 102 -6.59 27.40 1.76
N ASP A 103 -7.59 26.77 1.13
CA ASP A 103 -7.37 25.62 0.26
C ASP A 103 -6.47 25.96 -0.93
N GLY A 104 -5.41 25.19 -1.12
CA GLY A 104 -4.45 25.38 -2.21
C GLY A 104 -3.48 26.55 -2.01
N GLN A 105 -3.58 27.32 -0.93
CA GLN A 105 -2.59 28.36 -0.63
C GLN A 105 -1.25 27.76 -0.19
N HIS A 106 -0.17 28.43 -0.60
CA HIS A 106 1.19 28.06 -0.25
C HIS A 106 1.73 28.96 0.86
N PHE A 107 2.38 28.34 1.84
CA PHE A 107 2.98 29.02 2.99
C PHE A 107 4.40 28.52 3.20
N LYS A 108 5.24 29.37 3.80
CA LYS A 108 6.60 28.99 4.17
C LYS A 108 6.57 28.10 5.40
N MET A 109 7.43 27.08 5.40
CA MET A 109 7.60 26.18 6.53
C MET A 109 8.02 26.91 7.82
N ALA A 110 8.82 27.97 7.69
CA ALA A 110 9.28 28.78 8.83
C ALA A 110 8.12 29.51 9.55
N ASP A 111 7.02 29.78 8.84
CA ASP A 111 5.88 30.52 9.36
C ASP A 111 4.74 29.58 9.82
N MET A 112 4.97 28.26 9.83
CA MET A 112 3.93 27.26 10.07
C MET A 112 3.43 27.30 11.53
N LEU A 113 2.16 27.68 11.71
CA LEU A 113 1.49 27.83 13.00
C LEU A 113 0.11 27.14 12.96
N PRO A 114 -0.06 26.03 13.71
CA PRO A 114 -1.36 25.38 13.87
C PRO A 114 -2.41 26.35 14.42
N GLY A 115 -3.53 26.52 13.71
CA GLY A 115 -4.62 27.43 14.08
C GLY A 115 -4.66 28.74 13.29
N GLU A 116 -3.59 29.10 12.59
CA GLU A 116 -3.53 30.31 11.74
C GLU A 116 -3.36 29.98 10.26
N ASN A 117 -2.31 29.23 9.92
CA ASN A 117 -1.99 28.84 8.54
C ASN A 117 -1.69 27.33 8.39
N ALA A 118 -1.80 26.56 9.47
CA ALA A 118 -1.71 25.12 9.46
C ALA A 118 -2.87 24.49 10.24
N PRO A 119 -3.34 23.29 9.84
CA PRO A 119 -4.32 22.55 10.63
C PRO A 119 -3.75 22.17 12.01
N PRO A 120 -4.60 21.93 13.03
CA PRO A 120 -6.06 22.13 13.04
C PRO A 120 -6.47 23.60 13.24
N MET A 121 -7.30 24.12 12.34
CA MET A 121 -7.81 25.51 12.40
C MET A 121 -8.95 25.73 13.41
N HIS A 122 -9.65 24.66 13.75
CA HIS A 122 -10.83 24.70 14.60
C HIS A 122 -11.05 23.32 15.26
N PRO A 123 -11.92 23.23 16.28
CA PRO A 123 -12.32 21.94 16.82
C PRO A 123 -12.88 21.02 15.73
N ASN A 124 -12.53 19.72 15.76
CA ASN A 124 -12.86 18.74 14.72
C ASN A 124 -12.29 19.03 13.31
N CYS A 125 -11.30 19.91 13.19
CA CYS A 125 -10.56 20.05 11.93
C CYS A 125 -9.87 18.73 11.58
N HIS A 126 -9.96 18.35 10.31
CA HIS A 126 -9.36 17.15 9.72
C HIS A 126 -8.75 17.48 8.35
N CYS A 127 -8.36 18.75 8.17
CA CYS A 127 -7.55 19.20 7.03
C CYS A 127 -6.11 18.73 7.19
N SER A 128 -5.34 18.80 6.10
CA SER A 128 -3.96 18.34 6.05
C SER A 128 -3.07 19.36 5.34
N THR A 129 -1.79 19.03 5.20
CA THR A 129 -0.83 19.79 4.43
C THR A 129 -0.08 18.85 3.50
N SER A 130 0.42 19.39 2.39
CA SER A 130 1.37 18.69 1.51
C SER A 130 2.63 19.52 1.38
N ALA A 131 3.77 18.88 1.17
CA ALA A 131 4.95 19.57 0.67
C ALA A 131 4.60 20.27 -0.64
N TYR A 132 5.00 21.53 -0.78
CA TYR A 132 4.98 22.24 -2.03
C TYR A 132 6.36 22.15 -2.67
N MET A 133 6.37 21.85 -3.96
CA MET A 133 7.58 21.79 -4.75
C MET A 133 7.25 22.38 -6.11
N ASP A 134 8.08 23.29 -6.61
CA ASP A 134 7.86 23.88 -7.92
C ASP A 134 7.87 22.79 -8.99
N CYS A 135 6.90 22.87 -9.89
CA CYS A 135 6.65 21.89 -10.92
C CYS A 135 7.84 21.73 -11.89
N SER A 136 8.73 22.74 -11.96
CA SER A 136 10.00 22.69 -12.72
C SER A 136 11.04 21.78 -12.06
N SER A 137 11.14 21.78 -10.73
CA SER A 137 12.10 20.97 -9.96
C SER A 137 11.77 19.47 -9.94
N VAL A 138 10.55 19.12 -10.37
CA VAL A 138 10.06 17.75 -10.54
C VAL A 138 9.82 17.39 -12.00
N GLU A 139 10.41 18.10 -12.97
CA GLU A 139 10.29 17.74 -14.38
C GLU A 139 10.75 16.30 -14.65
N TRP A 140 11.74 15.80 -13.92
CA TRP A 140 12.15 14.39 -13.97
C TRP A 140 11.09 13.40 -13.45
N LEU A 141 10.15 13.84 -12.59
CA LEU A 141 8.96 13.06 -12.20
C LEU A 141 7.87 13.12 -13.28
N LYS A 142 7.77 14.25 -13.99
CA LYS A 142 6.87 14.41 -15.16
C LYS A 142 7.32 13.62 -16.38
N ASP A 143 8.59 13.23 -16.44
CA ASP A 143 9.10 12.21 -17.36
C ASP A 143 8.60 10.78 -17.03
N ASN A 144 7.64 10.65 -16.12
CA ASN A 144 6.75 9.51 -16.09
C ASN A 144 5.48 9.84 -16.89
N GLU A 145 5.29 9.07 -17.95
CA GLU A 145 4.09 8.87 -18.76
C GLU A 145 2.85 8.49 -17.92
N ILE A 146 2.49 9.24 -16.87
CA ILE A 146 1.18 9.14 -16.23
C ILE A 146 0.25 10.03 -17.04
N LYS A 147 -0.10 9.55 -18.24
CA LYS A 147 -1.23 10.08 -18.98
C LYS A 147 -2.47 9.88 -18.12
N SER A 148 -3.14 10.97 -17.79
CA SER A 148 -4.49 10.93 -17.23
C SER A 148 -5.45 10.39 -18.30
N SER A 149 -5.60 9.08 -18.38
CA SER A 149 -6.73 8.43 -19.05
C SER A 149 -7.37 7.51 -18.03
N GLY A 150 -8.52 7.95 -17.50
CA GLY A 150 -9.30 7.18 -16.56
C GLY A 150 -9.75 5.84 -17.14
N GLY A 151 -9.69 4.78 -16.33
CA GLY A 151 -10.26 3.48 -16.65
C GLY A 151 -9.32 2.51 -17.37
N VAL A 152 -8.56 1.74 -16.60
CA VAL A 152 -7.95 0.43 -16.93
C VAL A 152 -6.97 0.40 -18.13
N TYR A 153 -6.06 1.37 -18.26
CA TYR A 153 -4.96 1.27 -19.25
C TYR A 153 -3.66 1.86 -18.68
N GLY A 154 -2.72 0.97 -18.35
CA GLY A 154 -1.37 1.33 -17.86
C GLY A 154 -0.38 0.17 -17.86
N ALA A 155 -0.78 -1.02 -18.33
CA ALA A 155 0.15 -2.11 -18.56
C ALA A 155 0.97 -1.82 -19.83
N TYR A 156 2.23 -2.26 -19.83
CA TYR A 156 3.03 -2.20 -21.04
C TYR A 156 2.53 -3.25 -22.04
N ASN A 157 2.46 -2.87 -23.31
CA ASN A 157 2.04 -3.68 -24.44
C ASN A 157 2.92 -3.38 -25.65
N ASP A 158 2.65 -4.04 -26.77
CA ASP A 158 3.48 -3.92 -27.97
C ASP A 158 3.46 -2.50 -28.57
N LYS A 159 2.48 -1.65 -28.23
CA LYS A 159 2.41 -0.26 -28.71
C LYS A 159 3.31 0.69 -27.90
N ASN A 160 3.35 0.54 -26.57
CA ASN A 160 4.10 1.45 -25.67
C ASN A 160 5.46 0.89 -25.22
N ASP A 161 5.74 -0.39 -25.48
CA ASP A 161 7.02 -1.06 -25.27
C ASP A 161 7.29 -2.07 -26.42
N PRO A 162 7.50 -1.59 -27.66
CA PRO A 162 7.67 -2.44 -28.84
C PRO A 162 8.93 -3.33 -28.75
N ASP A 163 9.96 -2.89 -28.04
CA ASP A 163 11.22 -3.63 -27.88
C ASP A 163 11.20 -4.60 -26.68
N TYR A 164 10.07 -4.72 -25.97
CA TYR A 164 9.89 -5.57 -24.77
C TYR A 164 10.85 -5.28 -23.61
N ARG A 165 11.66 -4.21 -23.68
CA ARG A 165 12.71 -3.91 -22.69
C ARG A 165 12.11 -3.54 -21.34
N LYS A 166 11.01 -2.77 -21.33
CA LYS A 166 10.36 -2.33 -20.09
C LYS A 166 9.63 -3.51 -19.44
N ARG A 167 8.89 -4.30 -20.23
CA ARG A 167 8.20 -5.53 -19.76
C ARG A 167 9.18 -6.55 -19.20
N GLU A 168 10.31 -6.78 -19.87
CA GLU A 168 11.33 -7.70 -19.37
C GLU A 168 11.89 -7.25 -18.01
N LYS A 169 12.18 -5.95 -17.84
CA LYS A 169 12.64 -5.40 -16.56
C LYS A 169 11.60 -5.62 -15.46
N ILE A 170 10.33 -5.29 -15.73
CA ILE A 170 9.25 -5.44 -14.75
C ILE A 170 9.02 -6.92 -14.40
N GLY A 171 9.06 -7.82 -15.39
CA GLY A 171 8.99 -9.26 -15.16
C GLY A 171 10.08 -9.74 -14.20
N ARG A 172 11.33 -9.30 -14.41
CA ARG A 172 12.46 -9.59 -13.51
C ARG A 172 12.24 -9.05 -12.10
N ASP A 173 11.78 -7.81 -11.98
CA ASP A 173 11.52 -7.17 -10.68
C ASP A 173 10.40 -7.90 -9.92
N LEU A 174 9.31 -8.27 -10.59
CA LEU A 174 8.21 -9.02 -10.00
C LEU A 174 8.62 -10.43 -9.56
N TYR A 175 9.41 -11.15 -10.37
CA TYR A 175 9.94 -12.47 -9.96
C TYR A 175 10.84 -12.36 -8.73
N THR A 176 11.66 -11.30 -8.67
CA THR A 176 12.51 -11.02 -7.50
C THR A 176 11.66 -10.73 -6.27
N GLU A 177 10.60 -9.95 -6.42
CA GLU A 177 9.68 -9.64 -5.34
C GLU A 177 8.92 -10.89 -4.84
N ILE A 178 8.39 -11.71 -5.75
CA ILE A 178 7.71 -12.98 -5.41
C ILE A 178 8.66 -13.88 -4.61
N THR A 179 9.91 -14.01 -5.06
CA THR A 179 10.90 -14.90 -4.41
C THR A 179 11.47 -14.37 -3.11
N ASN A 180 11.52 -13.06 -2.92
CA ASN A 180 11.94 -12.43 -1.65
C ASN A 180 10.87 -12.53 -0.55
N ARG A 181 9.60 -12.71 -0.92
CA ARG A 181 8.50 -12.90 0.04
C ARG A 181 8.59 -14.28 0.68
N LYS A 182 7.96 -14.43 1.86
CA LYS A 182 7.88 -15.72 2.54
C LYS A 182 7.03 -16.69 1.70
N LYS A 183 7.66 -17.73 1.14
CA LYS A 183 7.02 -18.79 0.33
C LYS A 183 5.69 -19.31 0.92
N SER A 184 5.62 -19.52 2.24
CA SER A 184 4.39 -20.03 2.89
C SER A 184 3.20 -19.05 2.90
N PHE A 185 3.44 -17.76 2.68
CA PHE A 185 2.39 -16.75 2.50
C PHE A 185 1.93 -16.70 1.05
N GLU A 186 2.87 -16.76 0.10
CA GLU A 186 2.55 -16.84 -1.35
C GLU A 186 1.65 -18.04 -1.65
N ILE A 187 2.06 -19.23 -1.19
CA ILE A 187 1.32 -20.48 -1.41
C ILE A 187 -0.08 -20.41 -0.81
N ARG A 188 -0.23 -19.89 0.42
CA ARG A 188 -1.54 -19.79 1.07
C ARG A 188 -2.48 -18.83 0.36
N ALA A 189 -1.97 -17.68 -0.07
CA ALA A 189 -2.76 -16.68 -0.77
C ALA A 189 -3.24 -17.24 -2.12
N VAL A 190 -2.33 -17.79 -2.91
CA VAL A 190 -2.65 -18.36 -4.22
C VAL A 190 -3.58 -19.57 -4.09
N SER A 191 -3.33 -20.49 -3.14
CA SER A 191 -4.21 -21.65 -2.90
C SER A 191 -5.63 -21.23 -2.53
N LYS A 192 -5.79 -20.25 -1.64
CA LYS A 192 -7.09 -19.73 -1.25
C LYS A 192 -7.87 -19.15 -2.44
N ASN A 193 -7.18 -18.47 -3.36
CA ASN A 193 -7.81 -17.70 -4.42
C ASN A 193 -7.98 -18.50 -5.73
N SER A 194 -7.15 -19.52 -5.98
CA SER A 194 -7.24 -20.38 -7.17
C SER A 194 -8.11 -21.62 -6.96
N GLY A 195 -8.31 -22.04 -5.71
CA GLY A 195 -8.98 -23.30 -5.37
C GLY A 195 -8.08 -24.53 -5.45
N LEU A 196 -6.80 -24.38 -5.83
CA LEU A 196 -5.81 -25.46 -5.80
C LEU A 196 -5.38 -25.78 -4.37
N SER A 197 -4.97 -27.02 -4.12
CA SER A 197 -4.41 -27.41 -2.82
C SER A 197 -3.07 -26.72 -2.55
N ILE A 198 -2.72 -26.60 -1.26
CA ILE A 198 -1.43 -26.03 -0.84
C ILE A 198 -0.25 -26.77 -1.49
N ASP A 199 -0.34 -28.10 -1.61
CA ASP A 199 0.71 -28.91 -2.21
C ASP A 199 0.86 -28.67 -3.70
N GLU A 200 -0.25 -28.54 -4.43
CA GLU A 200 -0.25 -28.20 -5.86
C GLU A 200 0.37 -26.82 -6.09
N VAL A 201 -0.05 -25.82 -5.33
CA VAL A 201 0.51 -24.46 -5.43
C VAL A 201 1.99 -24.44 -5.03
N SER A 202 2.40 -25.23 -4.04
CA SER A 202 3.82 -25.35 -3.69
C SER A 202 4.63 -25.95 -4.84
N ARG A 203 4.10 -26.95 -5.55
CA ARG A 203 4.77 -27.56 -6.71
C ARG A 203 4.89 -26.57 -7.86
N ILE A 204 3.83 -25.80 -8.13
CA ILE A 204 3.85 -24.73 -9.15
C ILE A 204 4.90 -23.68 -8.78
N TYR A 205 4.88 -23.18 -7.54
CA TYR A 205 5.84 -22.19 -7.07
C TYR A 205 7.28 -22.68 -7.24
N ASP A 206 7.55 -23.93 -6.85
CA ASP A 206 8.88 -24.50 -6.98
C ASP A 206 9.27 -24.69 -8.45
N HIS A 207 8.34 -25.12 -9.31
CA HIS A 207 8.58 -25.29 -10.73
C HIS A 207 8.94 -23.97 -11.42
N MET A 208 8.18 -22.89 -11.15
CA MET A 208 8.33 -21.59 -11.79
C MET A 208 9.54 -20.79 -11.27
N PHE A 209 9.75 -20.76 -9.95
CA PHE A 209 10.64 -19.76 -9.33
C PHE A 209 11.93 -20.35 -8.72
N VAL A 210 11.94 -21.63 -8.37
CA VAL A 210 13.00 -22.24 -7.54
C VAL A 210 13.83 -23.25 -8.31
N ARG A 211 13.18 -24.23 -8.94
CA ARG A 211 13.82 -25.36 -9.61
C ARG A 211 14.56 -24.90 -10.86
N LYS A 212 15.66 -25.61 -11.14
CA LYS A 212 16.38 -25.49 -12.41
C LYS A 212 15.93 -26.64 -13.31
N HIS A 213 15.86 -26.37 -14.59
CA HIS A 213 15.40 -27.32 -15.61
C HIS A 213 16.41 -27.39 -16.74
N LEU A 214 16.40 -28.51 -17.45
CA LEU A 214 17.17 -28.68 -18.68
C LEU A 214 16.42 -27.99 -19.82
N LEU A 215 16.86 -26.78 -20.20
CA LEU A 215 16.22 -25.95 -21.23
C LEU A 215 16.67 -26.37 -22.65
N SER A 216 16.00 -25.79 -23.66
CA SER A 216 16.17 -26.16 -25.07
C SER A 216 17.63 -26.12 -25.54
N ASN A 217 18.01 -27.16 -26.29
CA ASN A 217 19.35 -27.68 -26.66
C ASN A 217 20.01 -28.69 -25.70
N GLY A 218 19.45 -28.99 -24.53
CA GLY A 218 19.94 -30.08 -23.67
C GLY A 218 21.32 -29.85 -23.06
N THR A 219 21.86 -28.64 -23.17
CA THR A 219 23.22 -28.28 -22.74
C THR A 219 23.23 -27.32 -21.55
N LYS A 220 22.09 -26.72 -21.16
CA LYS A 220 22.00 -25.71 -20.11
C LYS A 220 20.94 -26.06 -19.06
N VAL A 221 21.38 -26.21 -17.82
CA VAL A 221 20.52 -26.32 -16.64
C VAL A 221 20.40 -24.94 -15.99
N SER A 222 19.24 -24.31 -16.11
CA SER A 222 18.96 -23.00 -15.51
C SER A 222 17.52 -22.89 -15.02
N LYS A 223 17.23 -21.85 -14.24
CA LYS A 223 15.85 -21.46 -13.97
C LYS A 223 15.19 -20.95 -15.25
N PHE A 224 13.86 -20.90 -15.27
CA PHE A 224 13.14 -20.20 -16.32
C PHE A 224 13.46 -18.71 -16.29
N ASP A 225 13.48 -18.10 -17.47
CA ASP A 225 13.60 -16.66 -17.60
C ASP A 225 12.29 -16.00 -17.13
N PRO A 226 12.34 -14.90 -16.36
CA PRO A 226 11.15 -14.21 -15.90
C PRO A 226 10.26 -13.74 -17.05
N ASP A 227 8.97 -14.11 -17.00
CA ASP A 227 7.97 -13.65 -17.97
C ASP A 227 7.04 -12.59 -17.35
N TYR A 228 6.87 -11.47 -18.06
CA TYR A 228 6.06 -10.34 -17.62
C TYR A 228 4.61 -10.73 -17.36
N TYR A 229 3.98 -11.46 -18.28
CA TYR A 229 2.57 -11.78 -18.18
C TYR A 229 2.32 -12.87 -17.14
N MET A 230 3.18 -13.88 -17.05
CA MET A 230 3.09 -14.91 -16.00
C MET A 230 3.28 -14.32 -14.60
N ALA A 231 4.22 -13.38 -14.43
CA ALA A 231 4.40 -12.66 -13.17
C ALA A 231 3.11 -11.95 -12.76
N HIS A 232 2.51 -11.20 -13.68
CA HIS A 232 1.26 -10.50 -13.42
C HIS A 232 0.09 -11.45 -13.14
N SER A 233 0.00 -12.58 -13.84
CA SER A 233 -0.98 -13.63 -13.58
C SER A 233 -0.84 -14.19 -12.16
N TRP A 234 0.40 -14.47 -11.71
CA TRP A 234 0.68 -14.89 -10.34
C TRP A 234 0.22 -13.85 -9.32
N ILE A 235 0.54 -12.57 -9.53
CA ILE A 235 0.16 -11.47 -8.63
C ILE A 235 -1.35 -11.30 -8.55
N ARG A 236 -2.09 -11.35 -9.68
CA ARG A 236 -3.56 -11.25 -9.68
C ARG A 236 -4.20 -12.37 -8.85
N VAL A 237 -3.75 -13.61 -9.04
CA VAL A 237 -4.25 -14.74 -8.25
C VAL A 237 -3.90 -14.57 -6.78
N ARG A 238 -2.66 -14.20 -6.46
CA ARG A 238 -2.22 -13.94 -5.08
C ARG A 238 -3.05 -12.88 -4.38
N GLU A 239 -3.33 -11.76 -5.05
CA GLU A 239 -4.12 -10.66 -4.49
C GLU A 239 -5.62 -10.98 -4.38
N GLY A 240 -6.10 -11.93 -5.18
CA GLY A 240 -7.53 -12.28 -5.22
C GLY A 240 -8.38 -11.21 -5.91
N LYS A 241 -7.75 -10.34 -6.71
CA LYS A 241 -8.39 -9.20 -7.37
C LYS A 241 -8.28 -9.34 -8.88
N ASN A 242 -9.41 -9.18 -9.56
CA ASN A 242 -9.48 -9.19 -11.03
C ASN A 242 -8.80 -10.41 -11.69
N ILE A 243 -8.98 -11.60 -11.10
CA ILE A 243 -8.45 -12.85 -11.64
C ILE A 243 -9.10 -13.13 -12.98
N GLN A 244 -8.27 -13.33 -14.00
CA GLN A 244 -8.69 -13.66 -15.36
C GLN A 244 -8.67 -15.18 -15.58
N ALA A 245 -9.40 -15.66 -16.58
CA ALA A 245 -9.43 -17.09 -16.91
C ALA A 245 -8.01 -17.64 -17.20
N HIS A 246 -7.22 -16.89 -17.97
CA HIS A 246 -5.85 -17.28 -18.31
C HIS A 246 -4.92 -17.35 -17.09
N ASP A 247 -5.22 -16.64 -16.00
CA ASP A 247 -4.41 -16.71 -14.78
C ASP A 247 -4.51 -18.08 -14.11
N LEU A 248 -5.72 -18.66 -14.11
CA LEU A 248 -5.94 -20.01 -13.59
C LEU A 248 -5.40 -21.06 -14.57
N THR A 249 -5.60 -20.85 -15.87
CA THR A 249 -5.02 -21.72 -16.92
C THR A 249 -3.50 -21.77 -16.82
N MET A 250 -2.83 -20.65 -16.51
CA MET A 250 -1.39 -20.61 -16.22
C MET A 250 -1.05 -21.56 -15.06
N LEU A 251 -1.74 -21.47 -13.92
CA LEU A 251 -1.45 -22.36 -12.79
C LEU A 251 -1.65 -23.85 -13.13
N TYR A 252 -2.69 -24.20 -13.88
CA TYR A 252 -2.91 -25.57 -14.32
C TYR A 252 -1.87 -26.04 -15.33
N HIS A 253 -1.41 -25.16 -16.22
CA HIS A 253 -0.33 -25.43 -17.17
C HIS A 253 0.95 -25.80 -16.42
N GLU A 254 1.42 -24.90 -15.55
CA GLU A 254 2.64 -25.08 -14.75
C GLU A 254 2.57 -26.31 -13.84
N LEU A 255 1.39 -26.63 -13.33
CA LEU A 255 1.18 -27.83 -12.52
C LEU A 255 1.35 -29.12 -13.33
N GLU A 256 0.81 -29.18 -14.55
CA GLU A 256 0.97 -30.36 -15.41
C GLU A 256 2.42 -30.50 -15.90
N GLU A 257 3.07 -29.40 -16.26
CA GLU A 257 4.51 -29.41 -16.60
C GLU A 257 5.34 -29.91 -15.43
N GLY A 258 5.14 -29.33 -14.25
CA GLY A 258 5.83 -29.70 -13.02
C GLY A 258 5.60 -31.15 -12.61
N LYS A 259 4.42 -31.73 -12.88
CA LYS A 259 4.13 -33.17 -12.67
C LYS A 259 4.90 -34.07 -13.63
N ILE A 260 5.05 -33.67 -14.88
CA ILE A 260 5.75 -34.47 -15.91
C ILE A 260 7.26 -34.45 -15.66
N MET A 261 7.81 -33.28 -15.35
CA MET A 261 9.25 -33.11 -15.12
C MET A 261 9.66 -33.63 -13.73
N GLY A 262 8.77 -33.50 -12.74
CA GLY A 262 9.05 -33.89 -11.37
C GLY A 262 10.26 -33.14 -10.81
N GLU A 263 11.18 -33.88 -10.20
CA GLU A 263 12.48 -33.38 -9.73
C GLU A 263 13.63 -33.82 -10.64
N SER A 264 13.34 -34.54 -11.73
CA SER A 264 14.37 -35.07 -12.63
C SER A 264 14.84 -34.02 -13.61
N LEU A 265 16.16 -33.89 -13.76
CA LEU A 265 16.80 -33.07 -14.77
C LEU A 265 16.93 -33.78 -16.13
N GLU A 266 16.52 -35.06 -16.23
CA GLU A 266 16.59 -35.85 -17.45
C GLU A 266 15.41 -35.60 -18.39
N VAL A 267 14.28 -35.12 -17.84
CA VAL A 267 13.09 -34.82 -18.62
C VAL A 267 13.25 -33.47 -19.31
N LYS A 268 13.23 -33.48 -20.65
CA LYS A 268 13.30 -32.26 -21.44
C LYS A 268 12.07 -31.39 -21.22
N TYR A 269 12.30 -30.12 -20.90
CA TYR A 269 11.25 -29.10 -20.72
C TYR A 269 10.23 -29.09 -21.88
N GLU A 270 10.71 -29.11 -23.13
CA GLU A 270 9.84 -29.04 -24.33
C GLU A 270 8.78 -30.14 -24.38
N MET A 271 9.10 -31.35 -23.93
CA MET A 271 8.14 -32.45 -23.92
C MET A 271 7.01 -32.17 -22.92
N ALA A 272 7.37 -31.70 -21.72
CA ALA A 272 6.40 -31.36 -20.68
C ALA A 272 5.52 -30.19 -21.12
N HIS A 273 6.14 -29.13 -21.66
CA HIS A 273 5.47 -27.95 -22.18
C HIS A 273 4.46 -28.27 -23.26
N ASN A 274 4.86 -29.04 -24.28
CA ASN A 274 3.96 -29.44 -25.35
C ASN A 274 2.76 -30.28 -24.86
N LYS A 275 2.91 -31.03 -23.77
CA LYS A 275 1.82 -31.83 -23.20
C LYS A 275 0.89 -30.98 -22.34
N ALA A 276 1.43 -30.05 -21.55
CA ALA A 276 0.62 -29.11 -20.77
C ALA A 276 -0.16 -28.17 -21.69
N GLN A 277 0.49 -27.61 -22.72
CA GLN A 277 -0.11 -26.71 -23.71
C GLN A 277 -1.33 -27.30 -24.45
N LYS A 278 -1.36 -28.63 -24.65
CA LYS A 278 -2.51 -29.32 -25.25
C LYS A 278 -3.75 -29.32 -24.36
N LYS A 279 -3.56 -29.28 -23.04
CA LYS A 279 -4.66 -29.27 -22.05
C LYS A 279 -5.02 -27.85 -21.61
N PHE A 280 -4.01 -27.05 -21.30
CA PHE A 280 -4.11 -25.72 -20.71
C PHE A 280 -3.29 -24.76 -21.57
N ASN A 281 -3.92 -24.13 -22.55
CA ASN A 281 -3.21 -23.28 -23.52
C ASN A 281 -3.19 -21.83 -23.03
N TYR A 282 -2.30 -21.54 -22.06
CA TYR A 282 -2.14 -20.22 -21.48
C TYR A 282 -1.85 -19.15 -22.54
N ALA A 283 -0.93 -19.44 -23.46
CA ALA A 283 -0.51 -18.48 -24.49
C ALA A 283 -1.68 -18.03 -25.39
N LYS A 284 -2.57 -18.96 -25.77
CA LYS A 284 -3.76 -18.65 -26.58
C LYS A 284 -4.73 -17.75 -25.80
N GLU A 285 -5.07 -18.13 -24.58
CA GLU A 285 -6.02 -17.37 -23.76
C GLU A 285 -5.49 -15.96 -23.45
N LEU A 286 -4.19 -15.85 -23.16
CA LEU A 286 -3.53 -14.56 -22.99
C LEU A 286 -3.63 -13.71 -24.26
N GLN A 287 -3.34 -14.27 -25.44
CA GLN A 287 -3.46 -13.52 -26.70
C GLN A 287 -4.89 -13.04 -26.98
N GLU A 288 -5.90 -13.84 -26.66
CA GLU A 288 -7.31 -13.45 -26.79
C GLU A 288 -7.66 -12.32 -25.81
N TYR A 289 -7.15 -12.39 -24.58
CA TYR A 289 -7.29 -11.33 -23.59
C TYR A 289 -6.62 -10.02 -24.05
N LEU A 290 -5.38 -10.06 -24.52
CA LEU A 290 -4.64 -8.87 -24.97
C LEU A 290 -5.33 -8.21 -26.17
N LYS A 291 -5.91 -8.97 -27.11
CA LYS A 291 -6.67 -8.39 -28.23
C LYS A 291 -7.88 -7.55 -27.80
N THR A 292 -8.48 -7.88 -26.66
CA THR A 292 -9.68 -7.20 -26.15
C THR A 292 -9.34 -6.08 -25.16
N HIS A 293 -8.14 -6.09 -24.58
CA HIS A 293 -7.73 -5.20 -23.48
C HIS A 293 -6.48 -4.35 -23.76
N ASP A 294 -5.80 -4.53 -24.91
CA ASP A 294 -4.69 -3.68 -25.39
C ASP A 294 -5.04 -2.88 -26.67
N ALA A 295 -6.33 -2.84 -27.03
CA ALA A 295 -6.84 -2.17 -28.24
C ALA A 295 -6.80 -0.63 -28.12
#